data_AF-A0A6I5WI11-F1
#
_entry.id   AF-A0A6I5WI11-F1
#
_cell.length_a   1.000
_cell.length_b   1.000
_cell.length_c   1.000
_cell.angle_alpha   90.00
_cell.angle_beta   90.00
_cell.angle_gamma   90.00
#
_symmetry.space_group_name_H-M   'P 1'
#
loop_
_entity.id
_entity.type
_entity.pdbx_description
1 polymer ?
#
loop_
_entity_poly.entity_id
_entity_poly.type
_entity_poly.pdbx_seq_one_letter_code
_entity_poly.pdbx_strand_id
1 'polypeptide(L)'
;MGQKIDRVAVVVDGADWVAVRPEDFDRLDASRRQVGARAARATRLEHELREARARLARIEEILADASPADCVCERLTAVLADDPAAHRRPLVRSRRRR
;
A
#
# COMPACT_ATOMS: atom_id res chain seq x y z
N MET A 1 -22.57 7.80 11.63
CA MET A 1 -22.21 9.13 11.08
C MET A 1 -21.40 9.86 12.15
N GLY A 2 -20.13 10.15 11.92
CA GLY A 2 -19.29 10.85 12.91
C GLY A 2 -19.69 12.32 12.97
N GLN A 3 -19.93 12.84 14.18
CA GLN A 3 -20.14 14.28 14.39
C GLN A 3 -18.93 15.06 13.86
N LYS A 4 -19.16 16.24 13.28
CA LYS A 4 -18.09 17.11 12.79
C LYS A 4 -17.32 17.69 13.99
N ILE A 5 -15.99 17.84 13.88
CA ILE A 5 -15.22 18.63 14.86
C ILE A 5 -15.48 20.10 14.56
N ASP A 6 -16.02 20.83 15.52
CA ASP A 6 -16.20 22.27 15.39
C ASP A 6 -14.84 22.97 15.54
N ARG A 7 -14.47 23.72 14.52
CA ARG A 7 -13.17 24.37 14.40
C ARG A 7 -13.35 25.85 14.08
N VAL A 8 -12.62 26.70 14.79
CA VAL A 8 -12.63 28.15 14.57
C VAL A 8 -11.23 28.58 14.13
N ALA A 9 -11.13 29.21 12.97
CA ALA A 9 -9.88 29.83 12.54
C ALA A 9 -9.61 31.08 13.40
N VAL A 10 -8.41 31.18 13.96
CA VAL A 10 -8.00 32.29 14.84
C VAL A 10 -6.59 32.73 14.48
N VAL A 11 -6.29 34.01 14.58
CA VAL A 11 -4.93 34.54 14.37
C VAL A 11 -4.32 34.82 15.73
N VAL A 12 -3.14 34.27 16.00
CA VAL A 12 -2.38 34.48 17.23
C VAL A 12 -0.97 34.89 16.85
N ASP A 13 -0.52 36.06 17.30
CA ASP A 13 0.79 36.65 17.00
C ASP A 13 1.10 36.73 15.49
N GLY A 14 0.08 37.01 14.68
CA GLY A 14 0.20 37.12 13.22
C GLY A 14 0.29 35.77 12.48
N ALA A 15 0.19 34.65 13.19
CA ALA A 15 0.10 33.31 12.59
C ALA A 15 -1.35 32.81 12.58
N ASP A 16 -1.70 32.01 11.57
CA ASP A 16 -3.01 31.35 11.47
C ASP A 16 -3.05 30.08 12.32
N TRP A 17 -4.09 29.96 13.15
CA TRP A 17 -4.34 28.84 14.04
C TRP A 17 -5.77 28.32 13.89
N VAL A 18 -5.99 27.12 14.40
CA VAL A 18 -7.32 26.51 14.49
C VAL A 18 -7.60 26.15 15.94
N ALA A 19 -8.56 26.84 16.55
CA ALA A 19 -9.07 26.53 17.87
C ALA A 19 -10.06 25.36 17.80
N VAL A 20 -9.92 24.42 18.74
CA VAL A 20 -10.75 23.22 18.88
C VAL A 20 -11.16 23.12 20.34
N ARG A 21 -12.39 22.68 20.59
CA ARG A 21 -12.88 22.45 21.95
C ARG A 21 -12.05 21.34 22.64
N PRO A 22 -11.74 21.43 23.93
CA PRO A 22 -10.97 20.41 24.65
C PRO A 22 -11.53 18.99 24.49
N GLU A 23 -12.85 18.83 24.54
CA GLU A 23 -13.57 17.56 24.36
C GLU A 23 -13.43 16.95 22.94
N ASP A 24 -13.08 17.75 21.94
CA ASP A 24 -12.83 17.29 20.57
C ASP A 24 -11.36 16.97 20.31
N PHE A 25 -10.45 17.28 21.25
CA PHE A 25 -9.01 17.07 21.07
C PHE A 25 -8.66 15.58 20.88
N ASP A 26 -9.22 14.69 21.71
CA ASP A 26 -9.00 13.25 21.59
C ASP A 26 -9.47 12.70 20.24
N ARG A 27 -10.56 13.27 19.72
CA ARG A 27 -11.12 12.90 18.41
C ARG A 27 -10.23 13.38 17.27
N LEU A 28 -9.67 14.59 17.40
CA LEU A 28 -8.69 15.12 16.46
C LEU A 28 -7.41 14.27 16.45
N ASP A 29 -6.89 13.90 17.62
CA ASP A 29 -5.68 13.08 17.72
C ASP A 29 -5.90 11.65 17.19
N ALA A 30 -7.05 11.04 17.49
CA ALA A 30 -7.44 9.76 16.90
C ALA A 30 -7.51 9.84 15.36
N SER A 31 -8.10 10.92 14.82
CA SER A 31 -8.16 11.16 13.38
C SER A 31 -6.76 11.33 12.78
N ARG A 32 -5.87 12.08 13.45
CA ARG A 32 -4.47 12.26 13.04
C ARG A 32 -3.73 10.92 12.97
N ARG A 33 -3.87 10.08 14.00
CA ARG A 33 -3.27 8.72 14.03
C ARG A 33 -3.81 7.85 12.89
N GLN A 34 -5.11 7.90 12.62
CA GLN A 34 -5.71 7.16 11.50
C GLN A 34 -5.17 7.63 10.14
N VAL A 35 -5.04 8.94 9.93
CA VAL A 35 -4.43 9.50 8.73
C VAL A 35 -2.97 9.04 8.60
N GLY A 36 -2.20 9.09 9.69
CA GLY A 36 -0.82 8.58 9.71
C GLY A 36 -0.73 7.09 9.34
N ALA A 37 -1.60 6.25 9.90
CA ALA A 37 -1.67 4.82 9.57
C ALA A 37 -2.05 4.58 8.10
N ARG A 38 -2.98 5.38 7.55
CA ARG A 38 -3.36 5.31 6.13
C ARG A 38 -2.22 5.77 5.22
N ALA A 39 -1.50 6.82 5.59
CA ALA A 39 -0.34 7.30 4.84
C ALA A 39 0.75 6.23 4.78
N ALA A 40 1.10 5.61 5.91
CA ALA A 40 2.07 4.52 5.96
C ALA A 40 1.63 3.33 5.08
N ARG A 41 0.34 3.00 5.10
CA ARG A 41 -0.22 1.96 4.21
C ARG A 41 -0.15 2.34 2.74
N ALA A 42 -0.42 3.60 2.39
CA ALA A 42 -0.32 4.09 1.02
C ALA A 42 1.12 4.01 0.52
N THR A 43 2.11 4.51 1.29
CA THR A 43 3.53 4.40 0.96
C THR A 43 3.96 2.95 0.72
N ARG A 44 3.48 2.03 1.57
CA ARG A 44 3.75 0.60 1.40
C ARG A 44 3.15 0.05 0.09
N LEU A 45 1.89 0.36 -0.20
CA LEU A 45 1.22 -0.08 -1.44
C LEU A 45 1.88 0.50 -2.69
N GLU A 46 2.34 1.75 -2.64
CA GLU A 46 3.09 2.38 -3.72
C GLU A 46 4.43 1.69 -3.98
N HIS A 47 5.11 1.26 -2.92
CA HIS A 47 6.33 0.48 -3.02
C HIS A 47 6.06 -0.90 -3.64
N GLU A 48 5.07 -1.63 -3.12
CA GLU A 48 4.64 -2.93 -3.67
C GLU A 48 4.25 -2.80 -5.17
N LEU A 49 3.57 -1.71 -5.56
CA LEU A 49 3.22 -1.43 -6.95
C LEU A 49 4.46 -1.18 -7.84
N ARG A 50 5.45 -0.44 -7.34
CA ARG A 50 6.69 -0.19 -8.07
C ARG A 50 7.46 -1.49 -8.29
N GLU A 51 7.57 -2.33 -7.28
CA GLU A 51 8.22 -3.64 -7.38
C GLU A 51 7.50 -4.55 -8.39
N ALA A 52 6.16 -4.60 -8.32
CA ALA A 52 5.35 -5.39 -9.26
C ALA A 52 5.53 -4.93 -10.72
N ARG A 53 5.57 -3.62 -10.97
CA ARG A 53 5.83 -3.05 -12.31
C ARG A 53 7.23 -3.39 -12.81
N ALA A 54 8.25 -3.26 -11.97
CA ALA A 54 9.62 -3.61 -12.35
C ALA A 54 9.77 -5.11 -12.64
N ARG A 55 8.99 -5.97 -11.96
CA ARG A 55 8.96 -7.40 -12.26
C ARG A 55 8.26 -7.68 -13.59
N LEU A 56 7.12 -7.04 -13.85
CA LEU A 56 6.40 -7.19 -15.11
C LEU A 56 7.29 -6.80 -16.30
N ALA A 57 7.97 -5.65 -16.22
CA ALA A 57 8.90 -5.21 -17.26
C ALA A 57 9.99 -6.27 -17.54
N ARG A 58 10.58 -6.86 -16.50
CA ARG A 58 11.57 -7.95 -16.66
C ARG A 58 10.99 -9.20 -17.29
N ILE A 59 9.76 -9.56 -16.97
CA ILE A 59 9.06 -10.69 -17.60
C ILE A 59 8.82 -10.39 -19.08
N GLU A 60 8.35 -9.19 -19.41
CA GLU A 60 8.11 -8.73 -20.78
C GLU A 60 9.41 -8.75 -21.60
N GLU A 61 10.54 -8.29 -21.04
CA GLU A 61 11.86 -8.39 -21.65
C GLU A 61 12.26 -9.86 -21.92
N ILE A 62 12.10 -10.74 -20.93
CA ILE A 62 12.40 -12.17 -21.10
C ILE A 62 11.59 -12.79 -22.24
N LEU A 63 10.32 -12.42 -22.35
CA LEU A 63 9.43 -12.91 -23.40
C LEU A 63 9.74 -12.30 -24.77
N ALA A 64 10.15 -11.03 -24.83
CA ALA A 64 10.52 -10.36 -26.06
C ALA A 64 11.83 -10.90 -26.64
N ASP A 65 12.80 -11.24 -25.80
CA ASP A 65 14.11 -11.76 -26.20
C ASP A 65 14.13 -13.28 -26.41
N ALA A 66 13.01 -13.96 -26.19
CA ALA A 66 12.93 -15.42 -26.26
C ALA A 66 12.95 -15.95 -27.70
N SER A 67 13.95 -16.76 -28.03
CA SER A 67 13.97 -17.63 -29.20
C SER A 67 13.39 -19.02 -28.86
N PRO A 68 13.00 -19.83 -29.87
CA PRO A 68 12.47 -21.18 -29.66
C PRO A 68 13.44 -22.16 -28.97
N ALA A 69 14.73 -21.84 -28.90
CA ALA A 69 15.76 -22.65 -28.25
C ALA A 69 16.01 -22.25 -26.78
N ASP A 70 15.35 -21.18 -26.28
CA ASP A 70 15.63 -20.64 -24.96
C ASP A 70 14.85 -21.33 -23.83
N CYS A 71 15.52 -21.50 -22.69
CA CYS A 71 14.91 -21.94 -21.43
C CYS A 71 14.10 -20.80 -20.77
N VAL A 72 13.13 -20.25 -21.49
CA VAL A 72 12.27 -19.12 -21.05
C VAL A 72 11.56 -19.44 -19.73
N CYS A 73 11.11 -20.69 -19.56
CA CYS A 73 10.45 -21.14 -18.34
C CYS A 73 11.34 -21.05 -17.10
N GLU A 74 12.64 -21.33 -17.22
CA GLU A 74 13.59 -21.24 -16.10
C GLU A 74 13.87 -19.79 -15.71
N ARG A 75 14.06 -18.92 -16.72
CA ARG A 75 14.23 -17.47 -16.53
C ARG A 75 13.01 -16.82 -15.87
N LEU A 76 11.80 -17.17 -16.31
CA LEU A 76 10.56 -16.66 -15.70
C LEU A 76 10.39 -17.18 -14.26
N THR A 77 10.74 -18.44 -14.00
CA THR A 77 10.66 -19.02 -12.65
C THR A 77 11.59 -18.31 -11.69
N ALA A 78 12.80 -17.95 -12.10
CA ALA A 78 13.73 -17.17 -11.28
C ALA A 78 13.18 -15.78 -10.91
N VAL A 79 12.62 -15.05 -11.88
CA VAL A 79 12.03 -13.72 -11.65
C VAL A 79 10.81 -13.75 -10.72
N LEU A 80 10.06 -14.86 -10.73
CA LEU A 80 8.92 -15.07 -9.83
C LEU A 80 9.32 -15.58 -8.43
N ALA A 81 10.46 -16.28 -8.32
CA ALA A 81 10.97 -16.80 -7.05
C ALA A 81 11.57 -15.70 -6.15
N ASP A 82 12.09 -14.62 -6.73
CA ASP A 82 12.55 -13.41 -6.02
C ASP A 82 11.41 -12.60 -5.37
N ASP A 83 10.22 -13.20 -5.19
CA ASP A 83 9.08 -12.56 -4.57
C ASP A 83 8.95 -12.88 -3.06
N PRO A 84 9.24 -11.93 -2.16
CA PRO A 84 8.97 -12.09 -0.74
C PRO A 84 7.46 -12.19 -0.43
N ALA A 85 6.57 -11.77 -1.35
CA ALA A 85 5.12 -11.92 -1.22
C ALA A 85 4.59 -13.28 -1.69
N ALA A 86 5.31 -14.01 -2.55
CA ALA A 86 4.92 -15.35 -2.99
C ALA A 86 4.90 -16.36 -1.82
N HIS A 87 5.72 -16.11 -0.80
CA HIS A 87 5.77 -16.86 0.45
C HIS A 87 4.59 -16.57 1.40
N ARG A 88 3.75 -15.57 1.09
CA ARG A 88 2.57 -15.16 1.89
C ARG A 88 1.24 -15.56 1.25
N ARG A 89 1.21 -16.52 0.32
CA ARG A 89 -0.07 -17.04 -0.20
C ARG A 89 -0.82 -17.80 0.92
N PRO A 90 -2.05 -17.40 1.29
CA PRO A 90 -2.90 -18.28 2.08
C PRO A 90 -3.23 -19.50 1.22
N LEU A 91 -2.92 -20.69 1.72
CA LEU A 91 -3.39 -21.95 1.15
C LEU A 91 -4.92 -21.88 1.00
N VAL A 92 -5.40 -21.71 -0.23
CA VAL A 92 -6.82 -21.83 -0.56
C VAL A 92 -7.23 -23.27 -0.26
N ARG A 93 -7.74 -23.51 0.95
CA ARG A 93 -8.33 -24.80 1.33
C ARG A 93 -9.59 -25.00 0.50
N SER A 94 -9.47 -25.76 -0.59
CA SER A 94 -10.62 -26.25 -1.35
C SER A 94 -11.50 -27.07 -0.41
N ARG A 95 -12.67 -26.56 -0.03
CA ARG A 95 -13.72 -27.35 0.61
C ARG A 95 -14.24 -28.36 -0.41
N ARG A 96 -13.74 -29.60 -0.37
CA ARG A 96 -14.45 -30.74 -0.97
C ARG A 96 -15.69 -30.99 -0.10
N ARG A 97 -16.86 -30.65 -0.61
CA ARG A 97 -18.14 -31.17 -0.09
C ARG A 97 -18.22 -32.65 -0.50
N ARG A 98 -18.41 -33.54 0.47
CA ARG A 98 -19.05 -34.84 0.27
C ARG A 98 -20.55 -34.66 0.45
#